data_AF-A0A950IHJ2-F1
#
_entry.id   AF-A0A950IHJ2-F1
#
_cell.length_a   1.000
_cell.length_b   1.000
_cell.length_c   1.000
_cell.angle_alpha   90.00
_cell.angle_beta   90.00
_cell.angle_gamma   90.00
#
_symmetry.space_group_name_H-M   'P 1'
#
loop_
_entity.id
_entity.type
_entity.pdbx_description
1 polymer ?
#
loop_
_entity_poly.entity_id
_entity_poly.type
_entity_poly.pdbx_seq_one_letter_code
_entity_poly.pdbx_strand_id
1 'polypeptide(L)' 'PTIQSESDARIVAEKIRAVLEVPFECDGHSLGISSSIGGAVYPEQGMDEQQLMESADRAMYESKKSGRNMVRFAGAGIS' A
#
# COMPACT_ATOMS: atom_id res chain seq x y z
N PRO A 1 -5.93 -4.11 16.56
CA PRO A 1 -4.67 -3.33 16.47
C PRO A 1 -4.99 -1.84 16.35
N THR A 2 -4.48 -1.03 17.26
CA THR A 2 -4.53 0.44 17.12
C THR A 2 -3.40 0.85 16.20
N ILE A 3 -3.67 1.69 15.20
CA ILE A 3 -2.64 2.26 14.32
C ILE A 3 -2.30 3.64 14.88
N GLN A 4 -1.06 3.85 15.34
CA GLN A 4 -0.63 5.11 15.94
C GLN A 4 0.43 5.84 15.11
N SER A 5 1.02 5.16 14.12
CA SER A 5 2.07 5.72 13.27
C SER A 5 1.99 5.17 11.84
N GLU A 6 2.68 5.84 10.91
CA GLU A 6 2.92 5.30 9.56
C GLU A 6 3.54 3.90 9.61
N SER A 7 4.44 3.66 10.55
CA SER A 7 5.11 2.37 10.70
C SER A 7 4.13 1.24 11.04
N ASP A 8 3.15 1.50 11.90
CA ASP A 8 2.10 0.53 12.22
C ASP A 8 1.24 0.21 11.00
N ALA A 9 0.84 1.25 10.26
CA ALA A 9 0.08 1.09 9.02
C ALA A 9 0.87 0.30 7.97
N ARG A 10 2.18 0.56 7.85
CA ARG A 10 3.09 -0.16 6.97
C ARG A 10 3.20 -1.64 7.35
N ILE A 11 3.29 -1.96 8.64
CA ILE A 11 3.29 -3.36 9.11
C ILE A 11 2.00 -4.07 8.71
N VAL A 12 0.84 -3.42 8.86
CA VAL A 12 -0.44 -4.00 8.43
C VAL A 12 -0.50 -4.19 6.92
N ALA A 13 -0.07 -3.20 6.15
CA ALA A 13 -0.01 -3.28 4.70
C ALA A 13 0.92 -4.41 4.21
N GLU A 14 2.10 -4.58 4.82
CA GLU A 14 3.01 -5.67 4.48
C GLU A 14 2.43 -7.05 4.80
N LYS A 15 1.67 -7.17 5.91
CA LYS A 15 0.94 -8.42 6.21
C LYS A 15 -0.09 -8.74 5.13
N ILE A 16 -0.83 -7.74 4.67
CA ILE A 16 -1.80 -7.91 3.57
C ILE A 16 -1.05 -8.34 2.29
N ARG A 17 0.02 -7.63 1.92
CA ARG A 17 0.82 -7.95 0.74
C ARG A 17 1.36 -9.39 0.78
N ALA A 18 1.94 -9.79 1.90
CA ALA A 18 2.52 -11.13 2.08
C ALA A 18 1.46 -12.25 1.98
N VAL A 19 0.25 -12.03 2.53
CA VAL A 19 -0.85 -12.99 2.40
C VAL A 19 -1.32 -13.10 0.94
N LEU A 20 -1.39 -11.98 0.22
CA LEU A 20 -1.77 -11.97 -1.20
C LEU A 20 -0.70 -12.57 -2.12
N GLU A 21 0.53 -12.72 -1.66
CA GLU A 21 1.63 -13.34 -2.42
C GLU A 21 1.57 -14.88 -2.36
N VAL A 22 0.83 -15.45 -1.40
CA VAL A 22 0.58 -16.89 -1.34
C VAL A 22 -0.37 -17.28 -2.49
N PRO A 23 -0.07 -18.32 -3.29
CA PRO A 23 -0.96 -18.77 -4.36
C PRO A 23 -2.35 -19.13 -3.85
N PHE A 24 -3.36 -18.73 -4.61
CA PHE A 24 -4.76 -19.04 -4.34
C PHE A 24 -5.18 -20.28 -5.12
N GLU A 25 -5.88 -21.19 -4.46
CA GLU A 25 -6.54 -22.30 -5.12
C GLU A 25 -7.92 -21.85 -5.61
N CYS A 26 -8.13 -21.86 -6.93
CA CYS A 26 -9.37 -21.46 -7.59
C CYS A 26 -9.75 -22.50 -8.64
N ASP A 27 -10.86 -23.22 -8.43
CA ASP A 27 -11.35 -24.28 -9.32
C ASP A 27 -10.28 -25.33 -9.69
N GLY A 28 -9.43 -25.70 -8.73
CA GLY A 28 -8.33 -26.65 -8.92
C GLY A 28 -7.10 -26.08 -9.63
N HIS A 29 -7.05 -24.77 -9.88
CA HIS A 29 -5.89 -24.07 -10.40
C HIS A 29 -5.20 -23.25 -9.31
N SER A 30 -3.87 -23.32 -9.28
CA SER A 30 -3.05 -22.48 -8.41
C SER A 30 -2.74 -21.14 -9.11
N LEU A 31 -3.26 -20.04 -8.56
CA LEU A 31 -3.13 -18.69 -9.09
C LEU A 31 -2.20 -17.86 -8.22
N GLY A 32 -1.04 -17.49 -8.76
CA GLY A 32 -0.15 -16.51 -8.14
C GLY A 32 -0.56 -15.09 -8.51
N ILE A 33 -0.88 -14.27 -7.50
CA ILE A 33 -1.08 -12.83 -7.68
C ILE A 33 -0.02 -12.07 -6.87
N SER A 34 0.13 -10.79 -7.16
CA SER A 34 0.94 -9.88 -6.33
C SER A 34 0.17 -8.57 -6.15
N SER A 35 0.46 -7.89 -5.04
CA SER A 35 -0.20 -6.62 -4.70
C SER A 35 0.82 -5.49 -4.59
N SER A 36 0.49 -4.36 -5.22
CA SER A 36 1.17 -3.09 -4.97
C SER A 36 0.24 -2.24 -4.12
N ILE A 37 0.72 -1.78 -2.97
CA ILE A 37 -0.09 -1.06 -1.99
C ILE A 37 0.50 0.34 -1.78
N GLY A 38 -0.36 1.35 -1.87
CA GLY A 38 -0.05 2.74 -1.57
C GLY A 38 -0.66 3.16 -0.24
N GLY A 39 0.05 3.95 0.54
CA GLY A 39 -0.43 4.54 1.79
C GLY A 39 -0.23 6.05 1.84
N ALA A 40 -1.11 6.73 2.56
CA ALA A 40 -0.99 8.15 2.89
C ALA A 40 -1.32 8.40 4.37
N VAL A 41 -0.70 9.40 4.98
CA VAL A 41 -0.82 9.78 6.40
C VAL A 41 -1.26 11.23 6.49
N TYR A 42 -2.29 11.47 7.29
CA TYR A 42 -2.72 12.80 7.67
C TYR A 42 -1.89 13.31 8.87
N PRO A 43 -1.51 14.59 8.90
CA PRO A 43 -1.73 15.62 7.86
C PRO A 43 -0.63 15.68 6.78
N GLU A 44 0.47 14.94 6.93
CA GLU A 44 1.71 15.15 6.18
C GLU A 44 1.57 14.93 4.66
N GLN A 45 0.61 14.11 4.24
CA GLN A 45 0.43 13.68 2.85
C GLN A 45 -0.96 14.05 2.29
N GLY A 46 -1.70 14.91 3.00
CA GLY A 46 -2.99 15.43 2.58
C GLY A 46 -3.77 16.01 3.77
N MET A 47 -4.43 17.15 3.56
CA MET A 47 -5.21 17.83 4.61
C MET A 47 -6.69 17.42 4.62
N ASP A 48 -7.13 16.68 3.61
CA ASP A 48 -8.48 16.14 3.47
C ASP A 48 -8.46 14.74 2.84
N GLU A 49 -9.62 14.08 2.83
CA GLU A 49 -9.79 12.73 2.29
C GLU A 49 -9.33 12.62 0.82
N GLN A 50 -9.69 13.60 -0.01
CA GLN A 50 -9.37 13.57 -1.43
C GLN A 50 -7.86 13.62 -1.65
N GLN A 51 -7.17 14.55 -0.98
CA GLN A 51 -5.71 14.68 -1.07
C GLN A 51 -4.99 13.43 -0.57
N LEU A 52 -5.46 12.80 0.51
CA LEU A 52 -4.89 11.56 1.02
C LEU A 52 -5.07 10.41 0.03
N MET A 53 -6.24 10.31 -0.59
CA MET A 53 -6.52 9.28 -1.60
C MET A 53 -5.61 9.44 -2.83
N GLU A 54 -5.49 10.67 -3.34
CA GLU A 54 -4.62 10.99 -4.47
C GLU A 54 -3.14 10.68 -4.15
N SER A 55 -2.68 11.03 -2.95
CA SER A 55 -1.33 10.70 -2.48
C SER A 55 -1.08 9.19 -2.38
N ALA A 56 -2.01 8.44 -1.81
CA ALA A 56 -1.92 6.99 -1.69
C ALA A 56 -1.93 6.30 -3.06
N ASP A 57 -2.81 6.72 -3.98
CA ASP A 57 -2.89 6.15 -5.33
C ASP A 57 -1.60 6.42 -6.12
N ARG A 58 -1.04 7.63 -6.01
CA ARG A 58 0.27 7.94 -6.59
C ARG A 58 1.37 7.04 -6.03
N ALA A 59 1.43 6.85 -4.72
CA ALA A 59 2.42 5.97 -4.08
C ALA A 59 2.27 4.50 -4.53
N MET A 60 1.04 4.02 -4.68
CA MET A 60 0.75 2.68 -5.24
C MET A 60 1.24 2.59 -6.69
N TYR A 61 0.97 3.60 -7.49
CA TYR A 61 1.36 3.62 -8.90
C TYR A 61 2.89 3.66 -9.07
N GLU A 62 3.59 4.41 -8.22
CA GLU A 62 5.06 4.36 -8.13
C GLU A 62 5.56 2.94 -7.79
N SER A 63 4.95 2.26 -6.82
CA SER A 63 5.25 0.85 -6.51
C SER A 63 5.08 -0.02 -7.76
N LYS A 64 4.01 0.17 -8.53
CA LYS A 64 3.77 -0.58 -9.79
C LYS A 64 4.86 -0.34 -10.85
N LYS A 65 5.46 0.85 -10.87
CA LYS A 65 6.57 1.20 -11.79
C LYS A 65 7.93 0.73 -11.30
N SER A 66 8.15 0.64 -9.98
CA SER A 66 9.45 0.31 -9.38
C SER A 66 9.67 -1.19 -9.13
N GLY A 67 8.99 -2.07 -9.86
CA GLY A 67 9.13 -3.53 -9.71
C GLY A 67 7.89 -4.25 -9.15
N ARG A 68 6.84 -3.52 -8.76
CA ARG A 68 5.57 -4.05 -8.22
C ARG A 68 5.79 -4.79 -6.89
N ASN A 69 4.75 -5.50 -6.43
CA ASN A 69 4.78 -6.35 -5.25
C ASN A 69 5.44 -5.71 -4.01
N MET A 70 5.07 -4.47 -3.68
CA MET A 70 5.64 -3.75 -2.54
C MET A 70 4.62 -2.78 -1.93
N VAL A 71 4.93 -2.35 -0.70
CA VAL A 71 4.22 -1.28 -0.01
C VAL A 71 5.02 0.01 -0.14
N ARG A 72 4.36 1.09 -0.61
CA ARG A 72 4.90 2.45 -0.60
C ARG A 72 3.95 3.37 0.14
N PHE A 73 4.53 4.29 0.90
CA PHE A 73 3.80 5.46 1.40
C PHE A 73 4.22 6.67 0.57
N ALA A 74 3.31 7.63 0.43
CA ALA A 74 3.62 8.90 -0.20
C ALA A 74 4.84 9.54 0.50
N GLY A 75 5.74 10.15 -0.26
CA GLY A 75 6.77 10.99 0.36
C GLY A 75 6.08 12.13 1.12
N ALA A 76 6.68 12.57 2.24
CA ALA A 76 6.29 13.83 2.86
C ALA A 76 6.30 14.91 1.78
N GLY A 77 5.20 15.66 1.64
CA GLY A 77 5.11 16.73 0.65
C GLY A 77 6.34 17.63 0.78
N ILE A 78 7.09 17.80 -0.32
CA ILE A 78 8.15 18.80 -0.35
C ILE A 78 7.44 20.14 -0.16
N SER A 79 7.81 20.87 0.90
CA SER A 79 7.41 22.27 1.08
C SER A 79 7.89 23.13 -0.07
#